data_AF-A0AAV1PYK1-F1
#
_entry.id   AF-A0AAV1PYK1-F1
#
_cell.length_a   1.000
_cell.length_b   1.000
_cell.length_c   1.000
_cell.angle_alpha   90.00
_cell.angle_beta   90.00
_cell.angle_gamma   90.00
#
_symmetry.space_group_name_H-M   'P 1'
#
loop_
_entity.id
_entity.type
_entity.pdbx_description
1 polymer ?
#
loop_
_entity_poly.entity_id
_entity_poly.type
_entity_poly.pdbx_seq_one_letter_code
_entity_poly.pdbx_strand_id
1 'polypeptide(L)'
;MEPRLSGDGKPPVSWFLGPALIFSLLVVLVSCHGTCKHRVPSPSEVVHQVYLRPERLTKRSSPDDLQLKIKIIYDYSVDQLPADKRRLVKDKLFPQAIDYLQRAFSVRHRVGPVLLSRQCATNQYLRKRDDPHRYCQDACADVTRCGPVIVPQHHLQQCKVCSESGKSCGPLGPPDGPGVEGSDFVLYVSGITTERCGQENIVAYAAYCQLEAQLDRPIAGYANLCPAMISSQPQEFEGMLSTVKHEIIHALGFSAGLFAFYHDDEGKPLTPRFASGLPAFNESLGLYQWSEAVIRCVSRLWDIRGGVMVRHQVHVLVTPRVVEEARRHFNCPILEGMELENQGGTGTELNHWEKRLLENEAMTGSHTQNRVFSRLTLAIMEDSGWYRANYSLAQRLDWGRGLGCDFVMKSCKFWMDKQRQRRHAVTPYCNTVRASPLQLTCRQDQLAVAVCNLQKYPQELPLEYQVYTNTHTHTHTHTLTGIGYHSATKYEPP
;
A
#
# COMPACT_ATOMS: atom_id res chain seq x y z
N MET A 1 47.10 -39.02 71.54
CA MET A 1 47.02 -40.31 70.81
C MET A 1 45.62 -40.42 70.24
N GLU A 2 45.50 -40.35 68.92
CA GLU A 2 44.44 -41.02 68.17
C GLU A 2 44.41 -42.53 68.52
N PRO A 3 43.32 -43.32 68.30
CA PRO A 3 42.52 -43.27 67.06
C PRO A 3 41.02 -43.69 67.10
N ARG A 4 40.32 -43.25 66.03
CA ARG A 4 39.39 -43.97 65.12
C ARG A 4 38.07 -44.64 65.58
N LEU A 5 37.01 -44.13 64.92
CA LEU A 5 36.03 -44.78 64.02
C LEU A 5 34.66 -45.30 64.53
N SER A 6 33.65 -44.89 63.72
CA SER A 6 32.35 -45.49 63.39
C SER A 6 31.13 -45.23 64.27
N GLY A 7 30.04 -44.78 63.61
CA GLY A 7 28.66 -45.09 64.02
C GLY A 7 27.66 -43.93 63.93
N ASP A 8 26.72 -44.07 63.00
CA ASP A 8 25.58 -43.20 62.67
C ASP A 8 24.76 -42.55 63.80
N GLY A 9 24.26 -41.34 63.52
CA GLY A 9 23.15 -40.70 64.24
C GLY A 9 22.82 -39.29 63.74
N LYS A 10 21.69 -39.13 63.02
CA LYS A 10 21.10 -37.86 62.51
C LYS A 10 21.11 -36.72 63.54
N PRO A 11 21.12 -35.42 63.13
CA PRO A 11 19.87 -34.64 63.18
C PRO A 11 19.80 -33.52 62.08
N PRO A 12 19.05 -32.40 62.22
CA PRO A 12 17.86 -32.13 61.41
C PRO A 12 18.03 -31.00 60.37
N VAL A 13 17.04 -30.93 59.50
CA VAL A 13 16.82 -29.96 58.43
C VAL A 13 16.76 -28.52 58.96
N SER A 14 17.61 -27.64 58.43
CA SER A 14 17.49 -26.17 58.53
C SER A 14 17.54 -25.59 57.11
N TRP A 15 16.45 -24.97 56.67
CA TRP A 15 16.36 -24.29 55.38
C TRP A 15 16.95 -22.88 55.51
N PHE A 16 18.08 -22.67 54.84
CA PHE A 16 18.57 -21.36 54.46
C PHE A 16 17.76 -20.85 53.24
N LEU A 17 17.22 -19.64 53.32
CA LEU A 17 16.80 -18.88 52.13
C LEU A 17 17.56 -17.55 52.14
N GLY A 18 18.61 -17.49 51.32
CA GLY A 18 19.26 -16.24 50.91
C GLY A 18 18.47 -15.55 49.78
N PRO A 19 18.73 -14.26 49.50
CA PRO A 19 17.94 -13.50 48.54
C PRO A 19 18.31 -13.92 47.12
N ALA A 20 17.30 -14.38 46.37
CA ALA A 20 17.42 -14.65 44.95
C ALA A 20 17.67 -13.34 44.18
N LEU A 21 18.80 -13.28 43.49
CA LEU A 21 19.07 -12.32 42.42
C LEU A 21 18.00 -12.48 41.33
N ILE A 22 17.05 -11.54 41.29
CA ILE A 22 16.11 -11.40 40.17
C ILE A 22 16.91 -10.79 39.02
N PHE A 23 17.40 -11.66 38.12
CA PHE A 23 17.82 -11.26 36.78
C PHE A 23 16.59 -10.65 36.08
N SER A 24 16.52 -9.32 36.05
CA SER A 24 15.56 -8.62 35.21
C SER A 24 15.97 -8.85 33.76
N LEU A 25 15.33 -9.83 33.12
CA LEU A 25 15.37 -10.00 31.68
C LEU A 25 14.68 -8.76 31.09
N LEU A 26 15.48 -7.76 30.68
CA LEU A 26 15.04 -6.69 29.80
C LEU A 26 14.60 -7.37 28.49
N VAL A 27 13.30 -7.60 28.36
CA VAL A 27 12.68 -7.90 27.07
C VAL A 27 12.89 -6.66 26.23
N VAL A 28 13.90 -6.69 25.37
CA VAL A 28 14.02 -5.74 24.27
C VAL A 28 12.85 -6.02 23.35
N LEU A 29 11.73 -5.34 23.57
CA LEU A 29 10.63 -5.29 22.62
C LEU A 29 11.18 -4.59 21.37
N VAL A 30 11.47 -5.40 20.35
CA VAL A 30 11.86 -4.94 19.03
C VAL A 30 10.74 -4.04 18.51
N SER A 31 11.07 -2.76 18.35
CA SER A 31 10.16 -1.73 17.89
C SER A 31 9.76 -2.03 16.44
N CYS A 32 8.53 -2.48 16.21
CA CYS A 32 7.99 -2.89 14.92
C CYS A 32 7.81 -1.65 14.00
N HIS A 33 8.85 -1.32 13.24
CA HIS A 33 8.79 -0.37 12.13
C HIS A 33 8.59 -1.17 10.83
N GLY A 34 7.35 -1.57 10.56
CA GLY A 34 7.04 -2.34 9.35
C GLY A 34 7.12 -1.46 8.10
N THR A 35 7.88 -1.90 7.10
CA THR A 35 7.85 -1.34 5.74
C THR A 35 6.74 -2.02 4.95
N CYS A 36 5.93 -1.25 4.24
CA CYS A 36 4.92 -1.80 3.33
C CYS A 36 5.60 -2.22 2.03
N LYS A 37 5.39 -3.49 1.64
CA LYS A 37 5.92 -4.07 0.40
C LYS A 37 4.74 -4.60 -0.42
N HIS A 38 4.06 -3.70 -1.12
CA HIS A 38 3.03 -4.03 -2.09
C HIS A 38 3.66 -4.70 -3.32
N ARG A 39 3.31 -5.96 -3.60
CA ARG A 39 3.75 -6.64 -4.82
C ARG A 39 2.66 -6.54 -5.88
N VAL A 40 2.97 -5.76 -6.93
CA VAL A 40 2.16 -5.70 -8.14
C VAL A 40 2.02 -7.11 -8.75
N PRO A 41 0.80 -7.55 -9.12
CA PRO A 41 0.59 -8.80 -9.85
C PRO A 41 1.34 -8.81 -11.18
N SER A 42 1.91 -9.95 -11.55
CA SER A 42 2.49 -10.14 -12.89
C SER A 42 1.40 -10.16 -13.97
N PRO A 43 1.73 -9.88 -15.24
CA PRO A 43 0.75 -9.90 -16.34
C PRO A 43 0.00 -11.23 -16.50
N SER A 44 0.61 -12.36 -16.13
CA SER A 44 -0.03 -13.68 -16.16
C SER A 44 -1.03 -13.90 -15.01
N GLU A 45 -0.91 -13.14 -13.92
CA GLU A 45 -1.84 -13.19 -12.78
C GLU A 45 -3.09 -12.32 -13.00
N VAL A 46 -3.09 -11.46 -14.02
CA VAL A 46 -4.17 -10.49 -14.30
C VAL A 46 -4.89 -10.80 -15.60
N VAL A 47 -6.21 -10.94 -15.53
CA VAL A 47 -7.05 -11.03 -16.72
C VAL A 47 -7.54 -9.65 -17.12
N HIS A 48 -7.03 -9.14 -18.22
CA HIS A 48 -7.45 -7.86 -18.80
C HIS A 48 -8.66 -8.01 -19.73
N GLN A 49 -9.33 -6.88 -19.98
CA GLN A 49 -10.41 -6.75 -20.95
C GLN A 49 -11.56 -7.74 -20.73
N VAL A 50 -11.98 -7.88 -19.48
CA VAL A 50 -13.15 -8.68 -19.13
C VAL A 50 -14.39 -7.95 -19.61
N TYR A 51 -15.14 -8.56 -20.53
CA TYR A 51 -16.39 -8.00 -21.00
C TYR A 51 -17.45 -8.09 -19.91
N LEU A 52 -18.05 -6.96 -19.59
CA LEU A 52 -19.21 -6.86 -18.71
C LEU A 52 -20.40 -6.35 -19.52
N ARG A 53 -21.58 -6.92 -19.27
CA ARG A 53 -22.81 -6.48 -19.93
C ARG A 53 -23.16 -5.08 -19.41
N PRO A 54 -23.42 -4.09 -20.29
CA PRO A 54 -23.87 -2.78 -19.85
C PRO A 54 -25.19 -2.91 -19.08
N GLU A 55 -25.27 -2.30 -17.89
CA GLU A 55 -26.53 -2.19 -17.17
C GLU A 55 -27.33 -1.03 -17.77
N ARG A 56 -28.58 -1.26 -18.18
CA ARG A 56 -29.47 -0.18 -18.66
C ARG A 56 -29.91 0.68 -17.47
N LEU A 57 -29.11 1.66 -17.10
CA LEU A 57 -29.53 2.71 -16.17
C LEU A 57 -30.67 3.52 -16.79
N THR A 58 -31.77 3.69 -16.05
CA THR A 58 -32.89 4.52 -16.51
C THR A 58 -32.54 6.00 -16.35
N LYS A 59 -33.12 6.89 -17.16
CA LYS A 59 -32.90 8.36 -17.12
C LYS A 59 -33.16 9.03 -15.74
N ARG A 60 -33.64 8.28 -14.74
CA ARG A 60 -33.96 8.74 -13.37
C ARG A 60 -33.02 8.21 -12.28
N SER A 61 -31.86 7.65 -12.65
CA SER A 61 -30.92 7.13 -11.66
C SER A 61 -30.44 8.22 -10.69
N SER A 62 -30.53 7.94 -9.38
CA SER A 62 -30.08 8.80 -8.28
C SER A 62 -28.55 8.83 -8.21
N PRO A 63 -27.90 9.86 -7.64
CA PRO A 63 -26.49 9.80 -7.27
C PRO A 63 -26.11 8.56 -6.42
N ASP A 64 -27.03 8.05 -5.60
CA ASP A 64 -26.87 6.80 -4.85
C ASP A 64 -26.74 5.57 -5.76
N ASP A 65 -27.25 5.65 -6.99
CA ASP A 65 -27.10 4.60 -8.01
C ASP A 65 -25.69 4.54 -8.60
N LEU A 66 -24.77 5.43 -8.21
CA LEU A 66 -23.37 5.35 -8.61
C LEU A 66 -22.42 5.09 -7.44
N GLN A 67 -22.93 4.96 -6.22
CA GLN A 67 -22.09 4.58 -5.09
C GLN A 67 -21.37 3.27 -5.38
N LEU A 68 -20.05 3.22 -5.11
CA LEU A 68 -19.23 2.03 -5.29
C LEU A 68 -19.78 0.89 -4.41
N LYS A 69 -19.99 -0.29 -5.01
CA LYS A 69 -20.42 -1.50 -4.29
C LYS A 69 -19.32 -2.56 -4.34
N ILE A 70 -18.72 -2.84 -3.18
CA ILE A 70 -17.73 -3.89 -3.02
C ILE A 70 -18.39 -5.09 -2.33
N LYS A 71 -18.39 -6.24 -3.00
CA LYS A 71 -18.84 -7.50 -2.40
C LYS A 71 -17.65 -8.28 -1.89
N ILE A 72 -17.68 -8.63 -0.60
CA ILE A 72 -16.66 -9.45 0.05
C ILE A 72 -17.03 -10.92 -0.11
N ILE A 73 -16.08 -11.72 -0.60
CA ILE A 73 -16.18 -13.18 -0.65
C ILE A 73 -15.08 -13.75 0.23
N TYR A 74 -15.45 -14.34 1.36
CA TYR A 74 -14.49 -14.96 2.27
C TYR A 74 -14.11 -16.36 1.77
N ASP A 75 -12.82 -16.59 1.65
CA ASP A 75 -12.25 -17.92 1.50
C ASP A 75 -12.38 -18.73 2.81
N TYR A 76 -12.50 -20.05 2.69
CA TYR A 76 -12.64 -20.96 3.83
C TYR A 76 -11.50 -20.85 4.85
N SER A 77 -10.31 -20.42 4.43
CA SER A 77 -9.18 -20.13 5.34
C SER A 77 -9.54 -19.13 6.45
N VAL A 78 -10.44 -18.18 6.19
CA VAL A 78 -10.90 -17.23 7.22
C VAL A 78 -11.77 -17.92 8.26
N ASP A 79 -12.53 -18.93 7.87
CA ASP A 79 -13.36 -19.72 8.79
C ASP A 79 -12.53 -20.63 9.70
N GLN A 80 -11.31 -20.97 9.28
CA GLN A 80 -10.30 -21.72 10.04
C GLN A 80 -9.53 -20.87 11.06
N LEU A 81 -9.68 -19.54 11.03
CA LEU A 81 -9.03 -18.68 12.03
C LEU A 81 -9.65 -18.92 13.43
N PRO A 82 -8.86 -18.70 14.51
CA PRO A 82 -9.39 -18.65 15.87
C PRO A 82 -10.63 -17.75 15.97
N ALA A 83 -11.58 -18.11 16.83
CA ALA A 83 -12.91 -17.49 16.85
C ALA A 83 -12.89 -15.96 17.07
N ASP A 84 -11.96 -15.45 17.87
CA ASP A 84 -11.74 -14.02 18.08
C ASP A 84 -11.24 -13.33 16.80
N LYS A 85 -10.23 -13.88 16.14
CA LYS A 85 -9.68 -13.38 14.87
C LYS A 85 -10.69 -13.45 13.73
N ARG A 86 -11.43 -14.56 13.63
CA ARG A 86 -12.49 -14.75 12.63
C ARG A 86 -13.58 -13.69 12.76
N ARG A 87 -14.10 -13.46 13.97
CA ARG A 87 -15.09 -12.40 14.23
C ARG A 87 -14.51 -11.01 13.95
N LEU A 88 -13.27 -10.76 14.35
CA LEU A 88 -12.60 -9.50 14.05
C LEU A 88 -12.54 -9.24 12.54
N VAL A 89 -12.17 -10.23 11.74
CA VAL A 89 -12.05 -10.11 10.27
C VAL A 89 -13.42 -9.98 9.60
N LYS A 90 -14.39 -10.84 9.97
CA LYS A 90 -15.70 -10.93 9.31
C LYS A 90 -16.70 -9.87 9.77
N ASP A 91 -16.64 -9.45 11.03
CA ASP A 91 -17.67 -8.60 11.63
C ASP A 91 -17.20 -7.15 11.83
N LYS A 92 -15.88 -6.89 11.79
CA LYS A 92 -15.32 -5.55 12.07
C LYS A 92 -14.39 -5.04 10.97
N LEU A 93 -13.22 -5.65 10.77
CA LEU A 93 -12.15 -5.08 9.94
C LEU A 93 -12.58 -4.82 8.50
N PHE A 94 -12.99 -5.86 7.76
CA PHE A 94 -13.40 -5.68 6.37
C PHE A 94 -14.71 -4.93 6.21
N PRO A 95 -15.79 -5.22 6.98
CA PRO A 95 -17.02 -4.45 6.87
C PRO A 95 -16.81 -2.95 7.08
N GLN A 96 -16.02 -2.54 8.08
CA GLN A 96 -15.75 -1.12 8.33
C GLN A 96 -14.83 -0.50 7.29
N ALA A 97 -13.82 -1.24 6.79
CA ALA A 97 -12.96 -0.75 5.71
C ALA A 97 -13.75 -0.55 4.41
N ILE A 98 -14.59 -1.51 4.05
CA ILE A 98 -15.45 -1.43 2.86
C ILE A 98 -16.49 -0.33 3.01
N ASP A 99 -17.13 -0.20 4.16
CA ASP A 99 -18.09 0.89 4.41
C ASP A 99 -17.46 2.27 4.21
N TYR A 100 -16.22 2.48 4.69
CA TYR A 100 -15.49 3.72 4.43
C TYR A 100 -15.26 3.93 2.91
N LEU A 101 -14.76 2.91 2.20
CA LEU A 101 -14.42 3.02 0.77
C LEU A 101 -15.65 3.23 -0.11
N GLN A 102 -16.77 2.55 0.17
CA GLN A 102 -18.03 2.75 -0.56
C GLN A 102 -18.63 4.14 -0.32
N ARG A 103 -18.40 4.76 0.84
CA ARG A 103 -18.80 6.15 1.09
C ARG A 103 -17.82 7.15 0.47
N ALA A 104 -16.54 6.79 0.39
CA ALA A 104 -15.49 7.62 -0.19
C ALA A 104 -15.54 7.68 -1.71
N PHE A 105 -16.04 6.64 -2.39
CA PHE A 105 -15.99 6.53 -3.84
C PHE A 105 -17.33 6.18 -4.48
N SER A 106 -17.58 6.76 -5.65
CA SER A 106 -18.68 6.39 -6.55
C SER A 106 -18.09 5.99 -7.91
N VAL A 107 -18.63 4.97 -8.55
CA VAL A 107 -18.20 4.58 -9.90
C VAL A 107 -18.70 5.58 -10.94
N ARG A 108 -17.94 5.77 -12.03
CA ARG A 108 -18.39 6.63 -13.14
C ARG A 108 -19.44 5.97 -14.02
N HIS A 109 -19.35 4.66 -14.16
CA HIS A 109 -20.27 3.85 -14.96
C HIS A 109 -20.59 2.56 -14.21
N ARG A 110 -21.88 2.24 -14.11
CA ARG A 110 -22.28 0.90 -13.66
C ARG A 110 -22.21 -0.08 -14.81
N VAL A 111 -21.78 -1.27 -14.44
CA VAL A 111 -21.76 -2.46 -15.26
C VAL A 111 -22.72 -3.46 -14.62
N GLY A 112 -23.25 -4.38 -15.43
CA GLY A 112 -24.09 -5.47 -14.92
C GLY A 112 -23.35 -6.37 -13.92
N PRO A 113 -23.92 -7.52 -13.53
CA PRO A 113 -23.29 -8.41 -12.54
C PRO A 113 -21.83 -8.71 -12.92
N VAL A 114 -20.93 -8.65 -11.93
CA VAL A 114 -19.52 -8.91 -12.16
C VAL A 114 -19.37 -10.40 -12.44
N LEU A 115 -19.16 -10.71 -13.72
CA LEU A 115 -18.98 -12.06 -14.24
C LEU A 115 -17.56 -12.18 -14.79
N LEU A 116 -16.71 -12.91 -14.08
CA LEU A 116 -15.27 -12.93 -14.28
C LEU A 116 -14.85 -13.89 -15.39
N SER A 117 -13.87 -13.51 -16.21
CA SER A 117 -13.35 -14.40 -17.25
C SER A 117 -12.45 -15.48 -16.65
N ARG A 118 -12.42 -16.65 -17.29
CA ARG A 118 -11.49 -17.73 -16.92
C ARG A 118 -10.07 -17.39 -17.37
N GLN A 119 -9.08 -17.83 -16.58
CA GLN A 119 -7.69 -17.81 -16.99
C GLN A 119 -7.42 -18.86 -18.08
N CYS A 120 -6.47 -18.59 -18.97
CA CYS A 120 -6.05 -19.54 -20.00
C CYS A 120 -4.94 -20.45 -19.49
N ALA A 121 -4.94 -21.72 -19.89
CA ALA A 121 -3.94 -22.69 -19.43
C ALA A 121 -2.51 -22.28 -19.81
N THR A 122 -2.36 -21.66 -20.98
CA THR A 122 -1.07 -21.17 -21.51
C THR A 122 -0.84 -19.67 -21.31
N ASN A 123 -1.77 -18.96 -20.65
CA ASN A 123 -1.81 -17.49 -20.60
C ASN A 123 -1.80 -16.79 -21.97
N GLN A 124 -2.11 -17.51 -23.04
CA GLN A 124 -2.24 -16.96 -24.39
C GLN A 124 -3.71 -16.67 -24.69
N TYR A 125 -3.95 -15.44 -25.15
CA TYR A 125 -5.29 -14.92 -25.40
C TYR A 125 -5.41 -14.43 -26.83
N LEU A 126 -6.50 -14.80 -27.48
CA LEU A 126 -6.87 -14.42 -28.83
C LEU A 126 -8.11 -13.53 -28.80
N ARG A 127 -8.21 -12.67 -29.81
CA ARG A 127 -9.37 -11.79 -30.00
C ARG A 127 -9.99 -12.07 -31.36
N LYS A 128 -11.30 -12.29 -31.36
CA LYS A 128 -12.09 -12.45 -32.58
C LYS A 128 -12.60 -11.09 -33.04
N ARG A 129 -12.65 -10.87 -34.35
CA ARG A 129 -13.28 -9.68 -34.93
C ARG A 129 -14.77 -9.66 -34.55
N ASP A 130 -15.25 -8.49 -34.14
CA ASP A 130 -16.66 -8.25 -33.79
C ASP A 130 -17.21 -9.05 -32.58
N ASP A 131 -16.34 -9.68 -31.79
CA ASP A 131 -16.69 -10.25 -30.48
C ASP A 131 -16.00 -9.46 -29.36
N PRO A 132 -16.74 -8.99 -28.34
CA PRO A 132 -16.12 -8.27 -27.23
C PRO A 132 -15.36 -9.16 -26.25
N HIS A 133 -15.49 -10.49 -26.34
CA HIS A 133 -14.83 -11.43 -25.43
C HIS A 133 -13.44 -11.84 -25.92
N ARG A 134 -12.58 -12.16 -24.96
CA ARG A 134 -11.30 -12.83 -25.19
C ARG A 134 -11.47 -14.34 -25.19
N TYR A 135 -10.67 -15.00 -26.01
CA TYR A 135 -10.62 -16.45 -26.13
C TYR A 135 -9.27 -16.95 -25.66
N CYS A 136 -9.25 -18.07 -24.98
CA CYS A 136 -8.02 -18.79 -24.70
C CYS A 136 -7.53 -19.53 -25.94
N GLN A 137 -6.23 -19.52 -26.14
CA GLN A 137 -5.62 -20.44 -27.08
C GLN A 137 -5.72 -21.86 -26.51
N ASP A 138 -6.41 -22.74 -27.25
CA ASP A 138 -6.65 -24.16 -27.00
C ASP A 138 -7.50 -24.50 -25.76
N ALA A 139 -7.13 -24.05 -24.56
CA ALA A 139 -7.83 -24.41 -23.32
C ALA A 139 -7.83 -23.30 -22.25
N CYS A 140 -8.93 -23.22 -21.48
CA CYS A 140 -8.91 -22.51 -20.20
C CYS A 140 -8.17 -23.35 -19.14
N ALA A 141 -7.62 -22.67 -18.14
CA ALA A 141 -7.09 -23.33 -16.95
C ALA A 141 -8.23 -24.00 -16.16
N ASP A 142 -7.93 -25.15 -15.56
CA ASP A 142 -8.89 -25.89 -14.72
C ASP A 142 -9.38 -25.05 -13.54
N VAL A 143 -8.50 -24.19 -13.02
CA VAL A 143 -8.76 -23.32 -11.87
C VAL A 143 -8.41 -21.89 -12.24
N THR A 144 -9.37 -20.98 -12.07
CA THR A 144 -9.12 -19.54 -12.14
C THR A 144 -8.86 -19.00 -10.74
N ARG A 145 -7.77 -18.25 -10.58
CA ARG A 145 -7.33 -17.70 -9.29
C ARG A 145 -7.40 -16.17 -9.27
N CYS A 146 -7.65 -15.62 -8.09
CA CYS A 146 -7.47 -14.22 -7.78
C CYS A 146 -6.54 -14.13 -6.56
N GLY A 147 -5.24 -13.96 -6.83
CA GLY A 147 -4.20 -14.12 -5.81
C GLY A 147 -4.20 -15.54 -5.21
N PRO A 148 -4.19 -15.69 -3.88
CA PRO A 148 -4.16 -17.01 -3.25
C PRO A 148 -5.52 -17.74 -3.32
N VAL A 149 -6.61 -17.04 -3.66
CA VAL A 149 -7.98 -17.57 -3.60
C VAL A 149 -8.39 -18.19 -4.94
N ILE A 150 -9.08 -19.33 -4.88
CA ILE A 150 -9.74 -19.94 -6.03
C ILE A 150 -11.08 -19.24 -6.26
N VAL A 151 -11.30 -18.74 -7.48
CA VAL A 151 -12.56 -18.08 -7.84
C VAL A 151 -13.67 -19.14 -7.97
N PRO A 152 -14.82 -18.98 -7.27
CA PRO A 152 -15.94 -19.90 -7.37
C PRO A 152 -16.47 -20.03 -8.80
N GLN A 153 -16.84 -21.25 -9.20
CA GLN A 153 -17.30 -21.53 -10.58
C GLN A 153 -18.54 -20.70 -10.97
N HIS A 154 -19.42 -20.39 -10.02
CA HIS A 154 -20.62 -19.58 -10.25
C HIS A 154 -20.33 -18.08 -10.45
N HIS A 155 -19.10 -17.62 -10.21
CA HIS A 155 -18.65 -16.26 -10.54
C HIS A 155 -18.02 -16.15 -11.93
N LEU A 156 -17.80 -17.28 -12.62
CA LEU A 156 -17.02 -17.35 -13.85
C LEU A 156 -17.91 -17.41 -15.10
N GLN A 157 -17.45 -16.78 -16.16
CA GLN A 157 -17.93 -16.96 -17.52
C GLN A 157 -17.67 -18.41 -17.99
N GLN A 158 -18.46 -18.85 -18.97
CA GLN A 158 -18.18 -20.06 -19.74
C GLN A 158 -16.80 -19.94 -20.39
N CYS A 159 -16.07 -21.05 -20.43
CA CYS A 159 -14.77 -21.08 -21.09
C CYS A 159 -14.95 -20.78 -22.58
N LYS A 160 -14.13 -19.87 -23.12
CA LYS A 160 -14.12 -19.52 -24.54
C LYS A 160 -12.76 -19.85 -25.09
N VAL A 161 -12.70 -20.75 -26.07
CA VAL A 161 -11.45 -21.24 -26.65
C VAL A 161 -11.43 -21.03 -28.15
N CYS A 162 -10.24 -20.80 -28.68
CA CYS A 162 -9.95 -20.85 -30.10
C CYS A 162 -8.82 -21.86 -30.32
N SER A 163 -8.89 -22.61 -31.43
CA SER A 163 -7.74 -23.37 -31.92
C SER A 163 -6.52 -22.47 -32.08
N GLU A 164 -5.30 -23.00 -31.96
CA GLU A 164 -4.03 -22.30 -32.27
C GLU A 164 -4.08 -21.44 -33.55
N SER A 165 -4.69 -21.94 -34.63
CA SER A 165 -4.82 -21.19 -35.89
C SER A 165 -5.80 -20.00 -35.86
N GLY A 166 -6.54 -19.82 -34.77
CA GLY A 166 -7.61 -18.82 -34.61
C GLY A 166 -8.87 -19.06 -35.46
N LYS A 167 -8.93 -20.17 -36.24
CA LYS A 167 -10.02 -20.42 -37.21
C LYS A 167 -11.29 -21.00 -36.58
N SER A 168 -11.15 -21.85 -35.56
CA SER A 168 -12.29 -22.45 -34.85
C SER A 168 -12.34 -21.91 -33.43
N CYS A 169 -13.40 -21.16 -33.11
CA CYS A 169 -13.59 -20.53 -31.81
C CYS A 169 -14.98 -20.83 -31.29
N GLY A 170 -15.10 -21.17 -30.01
CA GLY A 170 -16.39 -21.49 -29.42
C GLY A 170 -16.35 -21.57 -27.90
N PRO A 171 -17.54 -21.62 -27.27
CA PRO A 171 -17.65 -21.94 -25.86
C PRO A 171 -17.29 -23.41 -25.60
N LEU A 172 -16.73 -23.69 -24.42
CA LEU A 172 -16.40 -25.02 -23.92
C LEU A 172 -16.87 -25.16 -22.47
N GLY A 173 -17.38 -26.34 -22.12
CA GLY A 173 -17.77 -26.67 -20.75
C GLY A 173 -19.08 -26.00 -20.31
N PRO A 174 -19.32 -25.87 -18.98
CA PRO A 174 -20.58 -25.39 -18.43
C PRO A 174 -20.87 -23.93 -18.84
N PRO A 175 -22.15 -23.53 -18.92
CA PRO A 175 -22.53 -22.16 -19.25
C PRO A 175 -22.05 -21.16 -18.20
N ASP A 176 -22.21 -19.87 -18.53
CA ASP A 176 -21.93 -18.76 -17.60
C ASP A 176 -22.58 -19.01 -16.23
N GLY A 177 -21.82 -18.78 -15.16
CA GLY A 177 -22.40 -18.67 -13.83
C GLY A 177 -23.28 -17.42 -13.68
N PRO A 178 -24.05 -17.31 -12.59
CA PRO A 178 -24.83 -16.10 -12.28
C PRO A 178 -23.97 -14.84 -12.11
N GLY A 179 -22.67 -14.98 -11.80
CA GLY A 179 -21.82 -13.85 -11.45
C GLY A 179 -22.11 -13.32 -10.05
N VAL A 180 -21.55 -12.16 -9.73
CA VAL A 180 -21.80 -11.45 -8.47
C VAL A 180 -22.72 -10.26 -8.74
N GLU A 181 -23.97 -10.37 -8.31
CA GLU A 181 -24.98 -9.33 -8.52
C GLU A 181 -24.78 -8.12 -7.59
N GLY A 182 -25.11 -6.93 -8.13
CA GLY A 182 -25.10 -5.69 -7.37
C GLY A 182 -23.72 -5.30 -6.82
N SER A 183 -22.65 -5.74 -7.48
CA SER A 183 -21.27 -5.36 -7.17
C SER A 183 -20.64 -4.63 -8.34
N ASP A 184 -19.84 -3.62 -8.05
CA ASP A 184 -18.92 -3.01 -9.02
C ASP A 184 -17.50 -3.57 -8.90
N PHE A 185 -17.19 -4.16 -7.74
CA PHE A 185 -15.91 -4.80 -7.43
C PHE A 185 -16.12 -6.01 -6.49
N VAL A 186 -15.46 -7.13 -6.78
CA VAL A 186 -15.49 -8.33 -5.93
C VAL A 186 -14.15 -8.49 -5.23
N LEU A 187 -14.17 -8.47 -3.89
CA LEU A 187 -12.97 -8.64 -3.07
C LEU A 187 -12.95 -10.04 -2.44
N TYR A 188 -11.99 -10.86 -2.87
CA TYR A 188 -11.73 -12.18 -2.28
C TYR A 188 -10.83 -12.05 -1.06
N VAL A 189 -11.31 -12.46 0.11
CA VAL A 189 -10.61 -12.29 1.38
C VAL A 189 -10.14 -13.62 1.92
N SER A 190 -8.86 -13.74 2.23
CA SER A 190 -8.26 -14.96 2.77
C SER A 190 -7.41 -14.73 4.01
N GLY A 191 -7.23 -15.80 4.78
CA GLY A 191 -6.34 -15.87 5.94
C GLY A 191 -5.29 -16.97 5.74
N ILE A 192 -4.56 -16.93 4.63
CA ILE A 192 -3.62 -17.99 4.24
C ILE A 192 -2.19 -17.58 4.63
N THR A 193 -1.47 -18.47 5.30
CA THR A 193 -0.03 -18.35 5.50
C THR A 193 0.68 -18.64 4.18
N THR A 194 1.04 -17.57 3.47
CA THR A 194 1.76 -17.63 2.19
C THR A 194 3.24 -17.34 2.39
N GLU A 195 4.08 -17.56 1.38
CA GLU A 195 5.50 -17.18 1.40
C GLU A 195 5.69 -15.69 1.77
N ARG A 196 4.77 -14.82 1.31
CA ARG A 196 4.76 -13.39 1.66
C ARG A 196 4.60 -13.16 3.16
N CYS A 197 3.84 -14.01 3.86
CA CYS A 197 3.67 -13.91 5.30
C CYS A 197 4.94 -14.31 6.08
N GLY A 198 5.89 -15.01 5.45
CA GLY A 198 7.19 -15.31 6.02
C GLY A 198 8.19 -14.15 5.90
N GLN A 199 7.87 -13.11 5.14
CA GLN A 199 8.68 -11.89 5.07
C GLN A 199 8.37 -11.00 6.28
N GLU A 200 9.40 -10.49 6.93
CA GLU A 200 9.25 -9.70 8.15
C GLU A 200 8.31 -8.49 7.94
N ASN A 201 7.37 -8.32 8.88
CA ASN A 201 6.45 -7.18 9.00
C ASN A 201 5.31 -7.06 7.96
N ILE A 202 5.02 -8.08 7.15
CA ILE A 202 3.82 -8.07 6.29
C ILE A 202 2.59 -8.51 7.09
N VAL A 203 1.72 -7.55 7.42
CA VAL A 203 0.46 -7.81 8.14
C VAL A 203 -0.63 -8.34 7.19
N ALA A 204 -0.75 -7.67 6.05
CA ALA A 204 -1.71 -7.98 5.01
C ALA A 204 -1.12 -7.57 3.67
N TYR A 205 -1.69 -8.08 2.58
CA TYR A 205 -1.42 -7.60 1.24
C TYR A 205 -2.66 -7.76 0.38
N ALA A 206 -2.86 -6.87 -0.58
CA ALA A 206 -3.95 -6.97 -1.54
C ALA A 206 -3.53 -6.51 -2.93
N ALA A 207 -4.22 -7.01 -3.94
CA ALA A 207 -4.05 -6.56 -5.32
C ALA A 207 -5.29 -6.84 -6.16
N TYR A 208 -5.28 -6.33 -7.38
CA TYR A 208 -6.28 -6.62 -8.41
C TYR A 208 -5.95 -7.92 -9.15
N CYS A 209 -6.96 -8.53 -9.76
CA CYS A 209 -6.76 -9.73 -10.58
C CYS A 209 -7.54 -9.70 -11.90
N GLN A 210 -8.59 -8.88 -12.03
CA GLN A 210 -9.30 -8.71 -13.30
C GLN A 210 -9.70 -7.25 -13.56
N LEU A 211 -9.54 -6.82 -14.81
CA LEU A 211 -9.81 -5.46 -15.30
C LEU A 211 -10.86 -5.52 -16.41
N GLU A 212 -11.87 -4.65 -16.35
CA GLU A 212 -12.94 -4.63 -17.36
C GLU A 212 -12.47 -4.11 -18.73
N ALA A 213 -13.22 -4.44 -19.79
CA ALA A 213 -12.86 -4.09 -21.17
C ALA A 213 -13.06 -2.62 -21.55
N GLN A 214 -13.98 -1.90 -20.89
CA GLN A 214 -14.36 -0.56 -21.33
C GLN A 214 -13.42 0.53 -20.80
N LEU A 215 -13.12 0.49 -19.51
CA LEU A 215 -12.34 1.51 -18.81
C LEU A 215 -11.08 0.95 -18.16
N ASP A 216 -10.75 -0.32 -18.37
CA ASP A 216 -9.67 -1.02 -17.64
C ASP A 216 -9.80 -0.93 -16.10
N ARG A 217 -11.01 -0.69 -15.58
CA ARG A 217 -11.26 -0.57 -14.15
C ARG A 217 -11.08 -1.93 -13.46
N PRO A 218 -10.42 -2.00 -12.30
CA PRO A 218 -10.42 -3.20 -11.48
C PRO A 218 -11.85 -3.60 -11.12
N ILE A 219 -12.21 -4.85 -11.37
CA ILE A 219 -13.54 -5.42 -11.05
C ILE A 219 -13.45 -6.61 -10.10
N ALA A 220 -12.26 -7.17 -9.94
CA ALA A 220 -11.98 -8.15 -8.91
C ALA A 220 -10.55 -7.98 -8.39
N GLY A 221 -10.40 -8.24 -7.10
CA GLY A 221 -9.12 -8.29 -6.42
C GLY A 221 -9.20 -9.17 -5.19
N TYR A 222 -8.08 -9.30 -4.51
CA TYR A 222 -7.97 -10.13 -3.32
C TYR A 222 -7.28 -9.35 -2.20
N ALA A 223 -7.57 -9.73 -0.96
CA ALA A 223 -6.85 -9.27 0.23
C ALA A 223 -6.58 -10.47 1.13
N ASN A 224 -5.30 -10.67 1.49
CA ASN A 224 -4.90 -11.74 2.40
C ASN A 224 -4.36 -11.14 3.69
N LEU A 225 -4.87 -11.57 4.84
CA LEU A 225 -4.25 -11.29 6.14
C LEU A 225 -3.37 -12.45 6.55
N CYS A 226 -2.15 -12.15 6.98
CA CYS A 226 -1.25 -13.16 7.51
C CYS A 226 -1.72 -13.59 8.90
N PRO A 227 -2.14 -14.86 9.12
CA PRO A 227 -2.85 -15.27 10.34
C PRO A 227 -2.12 -14.96 11.65
N ALA A 228 -0.78 -15.09 11.64
CA ALA A 228 0.08 -14.79 12.78
C ALA A 228 0.07 -13.31 13.16
N MET A 229 -0.11 -12.42 12.19
CA MET A 229 -0.07 -10.96 12.36
C MET A 229 -1.43 -10.34 12.68
N ILE A 230 -2.51 -11.11 12.65
CA ILE A 230 -3.84 -10.63 13.06
C ILE A 230 -3.84 -10.48 14.58
N SER A 231 -3.85 -9.23 15.04
CA SER A 231 -3.99 -8.90 16.46
C SER A 231 -5.45 -8.65 16.83
N SER A 232 -5.93 -9.31 17.88
CA SER A 232 -7.26 -9.09 18.46
C SER A 232 -7.26 -8.07 19.60
N GLN A 233 -6.11 -7.42 19.86
CA GLN A 233 -6.01 -6.38 20.88
C GLN A 233 -6.76 -5.10 20.44
N PRO A 234 -7.65 -4.54 21.28
CA PRO A 234 -8.41 -3.34 20.93
C PRO A 234 -7.55 -2.13 20.55
N GLN A 235 -6.38 -1.98 21.17
CA GLN A 235 -5.46 -0.87 20.92
C GLN A 235 -4.84 -0.91 19.52
N GLU A 236 -4.78 -2.08 18.90
CA GLU A 236 -4.20 -2.28 17.56
C GLU A 236 -5.26 -2.26 16.46
N PHE A 237 -6.54 -2.19 16.82
CA PHE A 237 -7.66 -2.22 15.90
C PHE A 237 -7.59 -1.12 14.84
N GLU A 238 -7.39 0.14 15.25
CA GLU A 238 -7.32 1.28 14.31
C GLU A 238 -6.14 1.15 13.34
N GLY A 239 -5.01 0.65 13.84
CA GLY A 239 -3.84 0.33 13.03
C GLY A 239 -4.16 -0.72 11.97
N MET A 240 -4.76 -1.83 12.38
CA MET A 240 -5.19 -2.92 11.49
C MET A 240 -6.23 -2.47 10.47
N LEU A 241 -7.25 -1.71 10.90
CA LEU A 241 -8.29 -1.17 10.04
C LEU A 241 -7.69 -0.24 8.97
N SER A 242 -6.76 0.62 9.36
CA SER A 242 -6.04 1.47 8.41
C SER A 242 -5.15 0.67 7.46
N THR A 243 -4.60 -0.47 7.87
CA THR A 243 -3.82 -1.35 6.98
C THR A 243 -4.75 -2.02 5.97
N VAL A 244 -5.89 -2.58 6.41
CA VAL A 244 -6.86 -3.19 5.49
C VAL A 244 -7.36 -2.17 4.45
N LYS A 245 -7.66 -0.94 4.85
CA LYS A 245 -8.01 0.14 3.91
C LYS A 245 -6.89 0.43 2.90
N HIS A 246 -5.64 0.54 3.37
CA HIS A 246 -4.47 0.76 2.52
C HIS A 246 -4.33 -0.33 1.45
N GLU A 247 -4.37 -1.60 1.87
CA GLU A 247 -4.27 -2.73 0.96
C GLU A 247 -5.41 -2.72 -0.07
N ILE A 248 -6.65 -2.49 0.35
CA ILE A 248 -7.79 -2.47 -0.59
C ILE A 248 -7.66 -1.31 -1.60
N ILE A 249 -7.08 -0.17 -1.22
CA ILE A 249 -6.82 0.94 -2.16
C ILE A 249 -5.81 0.53 -3.25
N HIS A 250 -4.81 -0.30 -2.94
CA HIS A 250 -3.94 -0.88 -3.98
C HIS A 250 -4.72 -1.77 -4.96
N ALA A 251 -5.66 -2.58 -4.45
CA ALA A 251 -6.51 -3.41 -5.28
C ALA A 251 -7.52 -2.61 -6.12
N LEU A 252 -7.95 -1.44 -5.62
CA LEU A 252 -8.93 -0.59 -6.29
C LEU A 252 -8.32 0.36 -7.33
N GLY A 253 -7.07 0.81 -7.14
CA GLY A 253 -6.44 1.64 -8.17
C GLY A 253 -5.10 2.30 -7.94
N PHE A 254 -4.64 2.45 -6.69
CA PHE A 254 -3.32 3.03 -6.44
C PHE A 254 -2.25 1.93 -6.52
N SER A 255 -1.77 1.61 -7.72
CA SER A 255 -0.67 0.66 -7.89
C SER A 255 0.10 0.96 -9.18
N ALA A 256 1.41 0.74 -9.15
CA ALA A 256 2.29 0.96 -10.31
C ALA A 256 1.86 0.18 -11.55
N GLY A 257 1.28 -1.01 -11.38
CA GLY A 257 0.74 -1.80 -12.49
C GLY A 257 -0.59 -1.30 -13.08
N LEU A 258 -1.21 -0.29 -12.48
CA LEU A 258 -2.48 0.29 -12.90
C LEU A 258 -2.35 1.68 -13.52
N PHE A 259 -1.27 2.42 -13.31
CA PHE A 259 -1.12 3.78 -13.81
C PHE A 259 -1.22 3.90 -15.33
N ALA A 260 -0.70 2.92 -16.07
CA ALA A 260 -0.83 2.87 -17.53
C ALA A 260 -2.28 2.68 -18.01
N PHE A 261 -3.18 2.27 -17.11
CA PHE A 261 -4.58 2.00 -17.39
C PHE A 261 -5.53 3.14 -17.00
N TYR A 262 -4.99 4.27 -16.52
CA TYR A 262 -5.82 5.41 -16.15
C TYR A 262 -6.47 6.08 -17.37
N HIS A 263 -7.64 6.66 -17.13
CA HIS A 263 -8.46 7.36 -18.12
C HIS A 263 -8.71 8.81 -17.68
N ASP A 264 -8.97 9.69 -18.64
CA ASP A 264 -9.45 11.05 -18.37
C ASP A 264 -10.93 11.05 -17.93
N ASP A 265 -11.47 12.25 -17.69
CA ASP A 265 -12.84 12.42 -17.22
C ASP A 265 -13.90 11.99 -18.24
N GLU A 266 -13.53 11.99 -19.52
CA GLU A 266 -14.32 11.55 -20.66
C GLU A 266 -14.23 10.03 -20.91
N GLY A 267 -13.42 9.32 -20.12
CA GLY A 267 -13.23 7.87 -20.24
C GLY A 267 -12.31 7.47 -21.38
N LYS A 268 -11.43 8.38 -21.85
CA LYS A 268 -10.39 8.08 -22.83
C LYS A 268 -9.08 7.73 -22.14
N PRO A 269 -8.32 6.73 -22.62
CA PRO A 269 -7.04 6.35 -22.01
C PRO A 269 -6.04 7.51 -21.99
N LEU A 270 -5.42 7.76 -20.83
CA LEU A 270 -4.30 8.70 -20.69
C LEU A 270 -3.00 8.16 -21.31
N THR A 271 -2.90 6.84 -21.44
CA THR A 271 -1.75 6.16 -22.06
C THR A 271 -2.15 5.57 -23.41
N PRO A 272 -1.35 5.78 -24.48
CA PRO A 272 -1.60 5.20 -25.80
C PRO A 272 -1.70 3.68 -25.77
N ARG A 273 -2.57 3.12 -26.60
CA ARG A 273 -2.85 1.68 -26.69
C ARG A 273 -2.40 1.10 -28.02
N PHE A 274 -1.90 -0.13 -28.00
CA PHE A 274 -1.65 -0.92 -29.21
C PHE A 274 -2.96 -1.46 -29.80
N ALA A 275 -2.89 -2.11 -30.96
CA ALA A 275 -4.02 -2.81 -31.57
C ALA A 275 -4.66 -3.88 -30.66
N SER A 276 -3.88 -4.43 -29.72
CA SER A 276 -4.37 -5.33 -28.67
C SER A 276 -5.34 -4.65 -27.69
N GLY A 277 -5.32 -3.32 -27.60
CA GLY A 277 -6.03 -2.51 -26.60
C GLY A 277 -5.27 -2.31 -25.28
N LEU A 278 -4.08 -2.91 -25.15
CA LEU A 278 -3.24 -2.77 -23.96
C LEU A 278 -2.15 -1.71 -24.17
N PRO A 279 -1.65 -1.07 -23.09
CA PRO A 279 -0.47 -0.21 -23.15
C PRO A 279 0.79 -0.99 -23.54
N ALA A 280 1.88 -0.29 -23.80
CA ALA A 280 3.18 -0.91 -23.97
C ALA A 280 3.64 -1.61 -22.69
N PHE A 281 4.21 -2.80 -22.80
CA PHE A 281 4.81 -3.50 -21.67
C PHE A 281 6.30 -3.18 -21.58
N ASN A 282 6.77 -2.81 -20.40
CA ASN A 282 8.17 -2.53 -20.11
C ASN A 282 8.77 -3.73 -19.36
N GLU A 283 9.51 -4.57 -20.08
CA GLU A 283 10.14 -5.78 -19.54
C GLU A 283 11.13 -5.49 -18.40
N SER A 284 11.82 -4.34 -18.44
CA SER A 284 12.79 -3.96 -17.39
C SER A 284 12.10 -3.61 -16.08
N LEU A 285 10.91 -3.00 -16.13
CA LEU A 285 10.10 -2.71 -14.96
C LEU A 285 9.19 -3.88 -14.57
N GLY A 286 8.90 -4.78 -15.50
CA GLY A 286 7.87 -5.81 -15.34
C GLY A 286 6.45 -5.23 -15.26
N LEU A 287 6.23 -4.04 -15.83
CA LEU A 287 4.99 -3.27 -15.72
C LEU A 287 4.53 -2.75 -17.09
N TYR A 288 3.24 -2.45 -17.21
CA TYR A 288 2.76 -1.64 -18.33
C TYR A 288 3.25 -0.20 -18.19
N GLN A 289 3.84 0.32 -19.25
CA GLN A 289 4.43 1.65 -19.32
C GLN A 289 3.33 2.72 -19.38
N TRP A 290 3.26 3.56 -18.36
CA TRP A 290 2.43 4.76 -18.35
C TRP A 290 2.98 5.85 -19.28
N SER A 291 2.13 6.79 -19.67
CA SER A 291 2.53 8.00 -20.42
C SER A 291 2.96 9.15 -19.50
N GLU A 292 3.60 10.16 -20.10
CA GLU A 292 3.94 11.44 -19.46
C GLU A 292 2.72 12.28 -19.04
N ALA A 293 1.50 11.86 -19.37
CA ALA A 293 0.27 12.45 -18.86
C ALA A 293 -0.08 11.94 -17.45
N VAL A 294 0.47 10.78 -17.05
CA VAL A 294 0.21 10.16 -15.74
C VAL A 294 1.37 10.40 -14.79
N ILE A 295 2.58 9.97 -15.17
CA ILE A 295 3.80 10.12 -14.36
C ILE A 295 4.93 10.65 -15.23
N ARG A 296 5.72 11.56 -14.66
CA ARG A 296 6.95 12.11 -15.27
C ARG A 296 8.14 11.88 -14.37
N CYS A 297 9.31 11.69 -14.98
CA CYS A 297 10.57 11.72 -14.26
C CYS A 297 11.11 13.16 -14.24
N VAL A 298 11.32 13.71 -13.03
CA VAL A 298 11.74 15.09 -12.84
C VAL A 298 13.06 15.13 -12.08
N SER A 299 13.97 15.99 -12.54
CA SER A 299 15.25 16.22 -11.88
C SER A 299 15.17 17.41 -10.93
N ARG A 300 15.39 17.18 -9.63
CA ARG A 300 15.49 18.20 -8.59
C ARG A 300 16.95 18.56 -8.30
N LEU A 301 17.23 19.84 -8.05
CA LEU A 301 18.51 20.27 -7.48
C LEU A 301 18.47 20.04 -5.98
N TRP A 302 19.43 19.25 -5.49
CA TRP A 302 19.37 18.65 -4.16
C TRP A 302 20.60 18.97 -3.32
N ASP A 303 20.43 19.77 -2.27
CA ASP A 303 21.50 20.12 -1.35
C ASP A 303 21.82 18.96 -0.41
N ILE A 304 23.10 18.58 -0.37
CA ILE A 304 23.65 17.55 0.52
C ILE A 304 24.74 18.16 1.43
N ARG A 305 25.37 17.34 2.27
CA ARG A 305 26.46 17.76 3.16
C ARG A 305 27.60 18.43 2.40
N GLY A 306 28.33 19.30 3.09
CA GLY A 306 29.51 19.97 2.54
C GLY A 306 29.23 21.05 1.50
N GLY A 307 27.97 21.51 1.36
CA GLY A 307 27.61 22.56 0.40
C GLY A 307 27.58 22.08 -1.06
N VAL A 308 27.50 20.77 -1.27
CA VAL A 308 27.40 20.16 -2.60
C VAL A 308 25.93 20.08 -3.01
N MET A 309 25.65 20.33 -4.29
CA MET A 309 24.34 20.09 -4.90
C MET A 309 24.44 18.96 -5.93
N VAL A 310 23.49 18.03 -5.89
CA VAL A 310 23.38 16.92 -6.84
C VAL A 310 22.06 16.97 -7.59
N ARG A 311 21.99 16.26 -8.72
CA ARG A 311 20.72 16.02 -9.43
C ARG A 311 20.05 14.79 -8.82
N HIS A 312 18.86 14.97 -8.27
CA HIS A 312 18.04 13.90 -7.71
C HIS A 312 16.85 13.64 -8.62
N GLN A 313 16.70 12.42 -9.13
CA GLN A 313 15.58 12.05 -10.00
C GLN A 313 14.43 11.55 -9.13
N VAL A 314 13.21 12.03 -9.43
CA VAL A 314 11.99 11.62 -8.75
C VAL A 314 10.89 11.32 -9.77
N HIS A 315 10.04 10.36 -9.44
CA HIS A 315 8.81 10.10 -10.20
C HIS A 315 7.69 10.95 -9.63
N VAL A 316 7.06 11.76 -10.48
CA VAL A 316 6.01 12.69 -10.10
C VAL A 316 4.73 12.28 -10.81
N LEU A 317 3.66 12.09 -10.03
CA LEU A 317 2.33 11.85 -10.57
C LEU A 317 1.67 13.20 -10.88
N VAL A 318 1.36 13.42 -12.15
CA VAL A 318 1.02 14.73 -12.74
C VAL A 318 -0.44 14.84 -13.18
N THR A 319 -1.30 13.93 -12.71
CA THR A 319 -2.72 13.95 -13.05
C THR A 319 -3.44 15.16 -12.42
N PRO A 320 -4.51 15.67 -13.06
CA PRO A 320 -5.02 17.01 -12.77
C PRO A 320 -5.40 17.29 -11.30
N ARG A 321 -6.14 16.39 -10.66
CA ARG A 321 -6.60 16.59 -9.27
C ARG A 321 -5.49 16.36 -8.27
N VAL A 322 -4.57 15.42 -8.55
CA VAL A 322 -3.37 15.23 -7.71
C VAL A 322 -2.51 16.49 -7.74
N VAL A 323 -2.30 17.09 -8.91
CA VAL A 323 -1.60 18.38 -9.04
C VAL A 323 -2.31 19.47 -8.24
N GLU A 324 -3.63 19.60 -8.40
CA GLU A 324 -4.42 20.59 -7.67
C GLU A 324 -4.30 20.45 -6.15
N GLU A 325 -4.55 19.24 -5.63
CA GLU A 325 -4.51 18.97 -4.20
C GLU A 325 -3.09 19.03 -3.63
N ALA A 326 -2.05 18.68 -4.39
CA ALA A 326 -0.66 18.84 -3.96
C ALA A 326 -0.28 20.33 -3.86
N ARG A 327 -0.61 21.14 -4.88
CA ARG A 327 -0.38 22.59 -4.87
C ARG A 327 -1.09 23.25 -3.69
N ARG A 328 -2.34 22.86 -3.46
CA ARG A 328 -3.16 23.34 -2.33
C ARG A 328 -2.57 22.93 -0.99
N HIS A 329 -2.16 21.66 -0.84
CA HIS A 329 -1.61 21.13 0.40
C HIS A 329 -0.33 21.84 0.80
N PHE A 330 0.66 21.90 -0.10
CA PHE A 330 1.96 22.53 0.19
C PHE A 330 1.96 24.05 0.09
N ASN A 331 0.90 24.67 -0.46
CA ASN A 331 0.87 26.08 -0.85
C ASN A 331 2.00 26.43 -1.83
N CYS A 332 2.12 25.64 -2.91
CA CYS A 332 3.12 25.81 -3.96
C CYS A 332 2.48 25.81 -5.35
N PRO A 333 2.16 26.97 -5.95
CA PRO A 333 1.44 27.04 -7.23
C PRO A 333 2.20 26.47 -8.43
N ILE A 334 3.53 26.41 -8.37
CA ILE A 334 4.40 25.94 -9.47
C ILE A 334 4.67 24.43 -9.41
N LEU A 335 4.18 23.72 -8.39
CA LEU A 335 4.43 22.29 -8.23
C LEU A 335 3.82 21.51 -9.40
N GLU A 336 4.59 20.62 -10.01
CA GLU A 336 4.22 19.90 -11.22
C GLU A 336 3.32 18.69 -10.96
N GLY A 337 3.29 18.19 -9.72
CA GLY A 337 2.53 17.03 -9.27
C GLY A 337 3.01 16.53 -7.90
N MET A 338 2.61 15.32 -7.52
CA MET A 338 3.00 14.72 -6.24
C MET A 338 4.07 13.64 -6.44
N GLU A 339 5.15 13.68 -5.65
CA GLU A 339 6.21 12.68 -5.72
C GLU A 339 5.71 11.32 -5.21
N LEU A 340 6.04 10.27 -5.96
CA LEU A 340 5.90 8.88 -5.54
C LEU A 340 7.17 8.43 -4.83
N GLU A 341 7.01 7.48 -3.92
CA GLU A 341 8.11 6.87 -3.18
C GLU A 341 9.18 6.33 -4.12
N ASN A 342 10.44 6.68 -3.86
CA ASN A 342 11.60 6.30 -4.68
C ASN A 342 12.56 5.35 -3.95
N GLN A 343 12.19 4.85 -2.76
CA GLN A 343 12.98 3.91 -1.96
C GLN A 343 12.20 2.63 -1.62
N GLY A 344 12.89 1.68 -0.98
CA GLY A 344 12.30 0.43 -0.47
C GLY A 344 12.23 -0.73 -1.48
N GLY A 345 12.62 -0.49 -2.74
CA GLY A 345 12.62 -1.48 -3.83
C GLY A 345 11.26 -1.57 -4.52
N THR A 346 11.13 -2.50 -5.48
CA THR A 346 9.96 -2.58 -6.38
C THR A 346 8.60 -2.75 -5.69
N GLY A 347 8.60 -3.25 -4.45
CA GLY A 347 7.37 -3.39 -3.66
C GLY A 347 6.93 -2.12 -2.92
N THR A 348 7.77 -1.10 -2.88
CA THR A 348 7.51 0.14 -2.14
C THR A 348 7.57 1.33 -3.09
N GLU A 349 8.58 1.35 -3.96
CA GLU A 349 8.77 2.32 -5.02
C GLU A 349 7.54 2.40 -5.93
N LEU A 350 7.16 3.61 -6.35
CA LEU A 350 6.03 3.93 -7.23
C LEU A 350 4.62 3.57 -6.72
N ASN A 351 4.50 2.64 -5.77
CA ASN A 351 3.21 2.17 -5.27
C ASN A 351 2.67 3.02 -4.13
N HIS A 352 3.47 3.94 -3.60
CA HIS A 352 3.16 4.74 -2.43
C HIS A 352 3.51 6.21 -2.67
N TRP A 353 2.95 7.08 -1.85
CA TRP A 353 3.41 8.47 -1.78
C TRP A 353 4.78 8.60 -1.13
N GLU A 354 5.56 9.59 -1.57
CA GLU A 354 6.85 9.94 -0.98
C GLU A 354 6.71 10.29 0.51
N LYS A 355 7.25 9.42 1.37
CA LYS A 355 7.10 9.55 2.81
C LYS A 355 7.71 10.82 3.36
N ARG A 356 8.84 11.29 2.82
CA ARG A 356 9.48 12.55 3.23
C ARG A 356 8.52 13.74 3.16
N LEU A 357 7.58 13.69 2.22
CA LEU A 357 6.67 14.77 1.93
C LEU A 357 5.31 14.62 2.59
N LEU A 358 4.85 13.40 2.88
CA LEU A 358 3.50 13.15 3.40
C LEU A 358 3.43 12.32 4.70
N GLU A 359 4.53 11.79 5.22
CA GLU A 359 4.71 11.07 6.51
C GLU A 359 3.55 10.17 6.98
N ASN A 360 2.55 10.72 7.67
CA ASN A 360 1.38 10.00 8.20
C ASN A 360 0.21 9.88 7.22
N GLU A 361 0.41 10.21 5.94
CA GLU A 361 -0.54 9.84 4.90
C GLU A 361 -0.59 8.31 4.79
N ALA A 362 -1.81 7.79 4.76
CA ALA A 362 -2.09 6.37 4.90
C ALA A 362 -1.51 5.51 3.79
N MET A 363 -1.24 6.06 2.60
CA MET A 363 -0.66 5.42 1.42
C MET A 363 0.85 5.69 1.27
N THR A 364 1.56 6.04 2.35
CA THR A 364 3.04 6.01 2.39
C THR A 364 3.56 4.60 2.63
N GLY A 365 4.78 4.30 2.15
CA GLY A 365 5.35 2.94 2.12
C GLY A 365 5.83 2.37 3.46
N SER A 366 5.41 2.92 4.60
CA SER A 366 5.76 2.38 5.93
C SER A 366 4.76 2.79 7.00
N HIS A 367 4.60 1.90 7.99
CA HIS A 367 3.64 2.11 9.07
C HIS A 367 4.03 3.30 9.96
N THR A 368 3.08 4.20 10.17
CA THR A 368 3.15 5.33 11.11
C THR A 368 1.92 5.35 12.00
N GLN A 369 2.03 6.00 13.16
CA GLN A 369 0.89 6.18 14.06
C GLN A 369 -0.04 7.27 13.51
N ASN A 370 -1.35 7.13 13.75
CA ASN A 370 -2.39 8.08 13.33
C ASN A 370 -2.36 8.39 11.82
N ARG A 371 -2.43 7.32 11.01
CA ARG A 371 -2.52 7.42 9.55
C ARG A 371 -3.80 8.12 9.13
N VAL A 372 -3.69 8.97 8.10
CA VAL A 372 -4.81 9.71 7.54
C VAL A 372 -4.95 9.46 6.04
N PHE A 373 -6.18 9.19 5.60
CA PHE A 373 -6.51 9.14 4.17
C PHE A 373 -6.81 10.57 3.72
N SER A 374 -5.81 11.21 3.12
CA SER A 374 -5.86 12.63 2.79
C SER A 374 -6.60 12.91 1.48
N ARG A 375 -6.75 14.20 1.15
CA ARG A 375 -7.26 14.63 -0.16
C ARG A 375 -6.40 14.13 -1.33
N LEU A 376 -5.10 13.88 -1.11
CA LEU A 376 -4.20 13.36 -2.15
C LEU A 376 -4.55 11.91 -2.54
N THR A 377 -4.80 11.04 -1.55
CA THR A 377 -5.23 9.65 -1.81
C THR A 377 -6.61 9.60 -2.47
N LEU A 378 -7.53 10.48 -2.09
CA LEU A 378 -8.81 10.58 -2.79
C LEU A 378 -8.65 11.11 -4.23
N ALA A 379 -7.74 12.07 -4.44
CA ALA A 379 -7.47 12.65 -5.75
C ALA A 379 -6.88 11.64 -6.75
N ILE A 380 -5.90 10.82 -6.36
CA ILE A 380 -5.36 9.80 -7.26
C ILE A 380 -6.41 8.76 -7.64
N MET A 381 -7.29 8.39 -6.69
CA MET A 381 -8.39 7.48 -6.98
C MET A 381 -9.41 8.09 -7.93
N GLU A 382 -9.68 9.38 -7.85
CA GLU A 382 -10.56 10.07 -8.82
C GLU A 382 -9.89 10.24 -10.20
N ASP A 383 -8.60 10.57 -10.23
CA ASP A 383 -7.78 10.72 -11.45
C ASP A 383 -7.47 9.38 -12.13
N SER A 384 -7.81 8.25 -11.52
CA SER A 384 -7.80 6.96 -12.22
C SER A 384 -8.77 6.92 -13.42
N GLY A 385 -9.78 7.80 -13.41
CA GLY A 385 -10.88 7.79 -14.38
C GLY A 385 -11.94 6.73 -14.08
N TRP A 386 -11.83 6.01 -12.96
CA TRP A 386 -12.77 4.95 -12.57
C TRP A 386 -13.82 5.40 -11.56
N TYR A 387 -13.41 6.32 -10.69
CA TYR A 387 -14.21 6.76 -9.56
C TYR A 387 -14.42 8.27 -9.56
N ARG A 388 -15.38 8.71 -8.76
CA ARG A 388 -15.51 10.06 -8.22
C ARG A 388 -15.28 9.98 -6.72
N ALA A 389 -14.50 10.90 -6.14
CA ALA A 389 -14.19 10.88 -4.73
C ALA A 389 -15.08 11.86 -3.94
N ASN A 390 -15.57 11.40 -2.80
CA ASN A 390 -16.21 12.25 -1.80
C ASN A 390 -15.14 12.86 -0.88
N TYR A 391 -14.63 14.02 -1.27
CA TYR A 391 -13.62 14.75 -0.52
C TYR A 391 -14.07 15.22 0.88
N SER A 392 -15.36 15.13 1.25
CA SER A 392 -15.80 15.41 2.63
C SER A 392 -15.31 14.36 3.63
N LEU A 393 -14.93 13.16 3.15
CA LEU A 393 -14.37 12.08 3.96
C LEU A 393 -12.83 12.11 4.02
N ALA A 394 -12.20 13.07 3.33
CA ALA A 394 -10.78 13.28 3.41
C ALA A 394 -10.40 13.73 4.83
N GLN A 395 -9.42 13.05 5.42
CA GLN A 395 -8.85 13.45 6.69
C GLN A 395 -7.81 14.55 6.46
N ARG A 396 -7.67 15.43 7.46
CA ARG A 396 -6.69 16.51 7.42
C ARG A 396 -5.28 15.95 7.61
N LEU A 397 -4.40 16.22 6.66
CA LEU A 397 -2.97 15.98 6.76
C LEU A 397 -2.29 17.31 7.12
N ASP A 398 -1.61 17.37 8.27
CA ASP A 398 -0.89 18.59 8.69
C ASP A 398 0.59 18.57 8.25
N TRP A 399 1.18 17.39 8.11
CA TRP A 399 2.56 17.25 7.65
C TRP A 399 2.74 17.89 6.26
N GLY A 400 3.71 18.82 6.14
CA GLY A 400 4.00 19.53 4.89
C GLY A 400 3.02 20.65 4.53
N ARG A 401 1.89 20.77 5.25
CA ARG A 401 0.80 21.68 4.88
C ARG A 401 1.25 23.14 4.95
N GLY A 402 1.18 23.85 3.83
CA GLY A 402 1.52 25.26 3.72
C GLY A 402 3.01 25.59 3.83
N LEU A 403 3.91 24.60 3.81
CA LEU A 403 5.36 24.81 3.99
C LEU A 403 6.09 25.34 2.74
N GLY A 404 5.38 25.49 1.62
CA GLY A 404 5.83 26.16 0.41
C GLY A 404 6.71 25.31 -0.52
N CYS A 405 7.10 25.91 -1.65
CA CYS A 405 7.83 25.22 -2.71
C CYS A 405 9.21 24.70 -2.29
N ASP A 406 9.91 25.42 -1.40
CA ASP A 406 11.22 24.97 -0.91
C ASP A 406 11.12 23.65 -0.12
N PHE A 407 10.00 23.42 0.58
CA PHE A 407 9.82 22.18 1.34
C PHE A 407 9.66 20.98 0.41
N VAL A 408 8.81 21.15 -0.61
CA VAL A 408 8.42 20.05 -1.49
C VAL A 408 9.47 19.76 -2.57
N MET A 409 10.07 20.79 -3.18
CA MET A 409 10.95 20.67 -4.35
C MET A 409 12.45 20.59 -4.03
N LYS A 410 12.87 20.84 -2.78
CA LYS A 410 14.28 20.85 -2.36
C LYS A 410 14.53 19.78 -1.30
N SER A 411 15.81 19.57 -0.98
CA SER A 411 16.18 18.65 0.08
C SER A 411 15.73 19.18 1.46
N CYS A 412 15.47 18.25 2.38
CA CYS A 412 15.19 18.60 3.78
C CYS A 412 16.32 19.44 4.40
N LYS A 413 17.57 19.23 3.95
CA LYS A 413 18.73 20.05 4.32
C LYS A 413 18.51 21.52 3.99
N PHE A 414 18.24 21.79 2.71
CA PHE A 414 18.04 23.15 2.21
C PHE A 414 16.94 23.87 2.99
N TRP A 415 15.82 23.17 3.19
CA TRP A 415 14.69 23.73 3.91
C TRP A 415 15.04 24.02 5.38
N MET A 416 15.67 23.07 6.09
CA MET A 416 16.10 23.27 7.48
C MET A 416 17.10 24.41 7.62
N ASP A 417 18.07 24.52 6.72
CA ASP A 417 19.08 25.58 6.74
C ASP A 417 18.44 26.96 6.51
N LYS A 418 17.45 27.04 5.60
CA LYS A 418 16.66 28.26 5.38
C LYS A 418 15.82 28.65 6.60
N GLN A 419 15.23 27.69 7.31
CA GLN A 419 14.52 27.98 8.56
C GLN A 419 15.46 28.49 9.65
N ARG A 420 16.65 27.87 9.80
CA ARG A 420 17.68 28.32 10.76
C ARG A 420 18.13 29.74 10.50
N GLN A 421 18.40 30.09 9.24
CA GLN A 421 18.76 31.46 8.84
C GLN A 421 17.69 32.48 9.24
N ARG A 422 16.42 32.08 9.17
CA ARG A 422 15.27 32.88 9.59
C ARG A 422 14.96 32.78 11.09
N ARG A 423 15.74 32.05 11.88
CA ARG A 423 15.50 31.76 13.31
C ARG A 423 14.13 31.10 13.58
N HIS A 424 13.63 30.32 12.63
CA HIS A 424 12.40 29.53 12.78
C HIS A 424 12.71 28.08 13.20
N ALA A 425 11.71 27.40 13.74
CA ALA A 425 11.79 25.97 14.03
C ALA A 425 12.00 25.15 12.74
N VAL A 426 12.77 24.07 12.85
CA VAL A 426 13.04 23.13 11.74
C VAL A 426 12.03 21.99 11.67
N THR A 427 10.99 22.02 12.49
CA THR A 427 9.85 21.10 12.46
C THR A 427 9.11 21.25 11.11
N PRO A 428 8.76 20.16 10.41
CA PRO A 428 8.63 18.80 10.93
C PRO A 428 9.90 17.93 10.87
N TYR A 429 10.97 18.43 10.25
CA TYR A 429 12.28 17.78 10.29
C TYR A 429 12.98 17.98 11.64
N CYS A 430 14.06 17.22 11.86
CA CYS A 430 14.88 17.32 13.06
C CYS A 430 16.34 16.99 12.75
N ASN A 431 17.24 17.35 13.65
CA ASN A 431 18.68 17.13 13.51
C ASN A 431 19.30 16.47 14.75
N THR A 432 18.47 16.00 15.69
CA THR A 432 18.92 15.35 16.91
C THR A 432 19.01 13.84 16.67
N VAL A 433 20.17 13.26 16.92
CA VAL A 433 20.35 11.82 16.78
C VAL A 433 19.53 11.12 17.84
N ARG A 434 18.76 10.09 17.45
CA ARG A 434 18.05 9.23 18.39
C ARG A 434 19.08 8.60 19.34
N ALA A 435 18.99 8.97 20.61
CA ALA A 435 19.87 8.53 21.68
C ALA A 435 19.04 8.01 22.87
N SER A 436 19.71 7.35 23.81
CA SER A 436 19.15 7.02 25.12
C SER A 436 19.71 8.00 26.16
N PRO A 437 18.88 8.70 26.95
CA PRO A 437 17.41 8.65 26.98
C PRO A 437 16.74 9.29 25.75
N LEU A 438 15.52 8.83 25.41
CA LEU A 438 14.77 9.35 24.27
C LEU A 438 14.36 10.82 24.50
N GLN A 439 14.66 11.68 23.53
CA GLN A 439 14.14 13.04 23.51
C GLN A 439 12.72 13.04 22.94
N LEU A 440 11.73 13.10 23.84
CA LEU A 440 10.32 13.16 23.48
C LEU A 440 9.94 14.57 23.06
N THR A 441 9.19 14.66 21.98
CA THR A 441 8.60 15.89 21.43
C THR A 441 7.14 15.65 21.11
N CYS A 442 6.38 16.69 20.79
CA CYS A 442 5.04 16.51 20.24
C CYS A 442 5.11 16.54 18.71
N ARG A 443 4.32 15.69 18.05
CA ARG A 443 4.07 15.82 16.62
C ARG A 443 3.43 17.18 16.34
N GLN A 444 3.58 17.70 15.12
CA GLN A 444 3.11 19.03 14.73
C GLN A 444 1.60 19.26 14.99
N ASP A 445 0.79 18.21 14.90
CA ASP A 445 -0.65 18.24 15.18
C ASP A 445 -1.01 18.05 16.67
N GLN A 446 -0.01 17.83 17.53
CA GLN A 446 -0.14 17.53 18.96
C GLN A 446 -0.96 16.27 19.28
N LEU A 447 -1.24 15.41 18.29
CA LEU A 447 -2.01 14.17 18.47
C LEU A 447 -1.15 12.95 18.80
N ALA A 448 0.18 13.11 18.82
CA ALA A 448 1.11 12.04 19.14
C ALA A 448 2.39 12.56 19.79
N VAL A 449 2.97 11.74 20.66
CA VAL A 449 4.38 11.88 21.08
C VAL A 449 5.26 11.45 19.93
N ALA A 450 6.26 12.26 19.60
CA ALA A 450 7.20 12.01 18.52
C ALA A 450 8.63 12.02 19.03
N VAL A 451 9.50 11.27 18.35
CA VAL A 451 10.95 11.32 18.54
C VAL A 451 11.61 11.62 17.20
N CYS A 452 12.77 12.27 17.24
CA CYS A 452 13.59 12.37 16.05
C CYS A 452 14.07 10.95 15.68
N ASN A 453 13.68 10.48 14.50
CA ASN A 453 14.02 9.15 14.02
C ASN A 453 15.43 9.08 13.38
N LEU A 454 16.21 10.16 13.46
CA LEU A 454 17.55 10.24 12.89
C LEU A 454 18.49 9.24 13.57
N GLN A 455 19.13 8.38 12.79
CA GLN A 455 20.04 7.35 13.30
C GLN A 455 21.44 7.49 12.69
N LYS A 456 22.43 6.87 13.35
CA LYS A 456 23.77 6.70 12.79
C LYS A 456 23.81 5.42 11.98
N TYR A 457 24.32 5.50 10.76
CA TYR A 457 24.55 4.33 9.93
C TYR A 457 26.02 3.89 10.05
N PRO A 458 26.29 2.57 10.11
CA PRO A 458 27.66 2.06 10.15
C PRO A 458 28.38 2.19 8.80
N GLN A 459 27.63 2.28 7.71
CA GLN A 459 28.13 2.47 6.35
C GLN A 459 27.71 3.85 5.83
N GLU A 460 28.47 4.40 4.89
CA GLU A 460 28.06 5.63 4.20
C GLU A 460 26.84 5.37 3.31
N LEU A 461 25.80 6.19 3.47
CA LEU A 461 24.64 6.17 2.57
C LEU A 461 25.02 6.71 1.18
N PRO A 462 24.22 6.41 0.13
CA PRO A 462 24.35 7.07 -1.17
C PRO A 462 24.42 8.60 -1.04
N LEU A 463 25.17 9.23 -1.95
CA LEU A 463 25.59 10.63 -1.85
C LEU A 463 24.41 11.59 -1.66
N GLU A 464 23.31 11.35 -2.36
CA GLU A 464 22.06 12.10 -2.33
C GLU A 464 21.34 12.11 -0.96
N TYR A 465 21.65 11.16 -0.07
CA TYR A 465 21.06 11.02 1.26
C TYR A 465 21.97 11.50 2.40
N GLN A 466 23.17 11.98 2.07
CA GLN A 466 24.12 12.46 3.07
C GLN A 466 23.81 13.93 3.44
N VAL A 467 22.80 14.15 4.30
CA VAL A 467 22.27 15.50 4.62
C VAL A 467 22.99 16.21 5.78
N TYR A 468 23.51 15.48 6.77
CA TYR A 468 24.13 16.09 7.95
C TYR A 468 25.67 16.08 7.87
N THR A 469 26.31 17.08 8.47
CA THR A 469 27.76 17.13 8.69
C THR A 469 28.03 16.76 10.15
N ASN A 470 28.98 15.85 10.41
CA ASN A 470 29.37 15.48 11.78
C ASN A 470 29.64 16.73 12.63
N THR A 471 28.77 17.00 13.61
CA THR A 471 29.08 17.93 14.70
C THR A 471 30.05 17.24 15.64
N HIS A 472 31.20 17.87 15.86
CA HIS A 472 32.39 17.30 16.49
C HIS A 472 32.15 16.43 17.73
N THR A 473 32.59 15.17 17.63
CA THR A 473 33.20 14.44 18.76
C THR A 473 34.33 13.61 18.17
N HIS A 474 35.56 13.88 18.62
CA HIS A 474 36.72 13.06 18.33
C HIS A 474 36.46 11.61 18.77
N THR A 475 37.02 10.68 17.99
CA THR A 475 37.04 9.21 18.12
C THR A 475 35.83 8.45 17.54
N HIS A 476 36.14 7.68 16.49
CA HIS A 476 35.30 6.79 15.66
C HIS A 476 34.45 7.46 14.56
N THR A 477 34.80 7.13 13.32
CA THR A 477 34.14 7.51 12.05
C THR A 477 32.74 6.89 11.96
N HIS A 478 31.77 7.51 12.60
CA HIS A 478 30.35 7.28 12.32
C HIS A 478 29.79 8.51 11.62
N THR A 479 29.25 8.33 10.42
CA THR A 479 28.68 9.39 9.58
C THR A 479 27.18 9.53 9.85
N LEU A 480 26.76 10.68 10.39
CA LEU A 480 25.34 11.03 10.50
C LEU A 480 24.76 11.24 9.11
N THR A 481 23.93 10.30 8.64
CA THR A 481 23.44 10.28 7.26
C THR A 481 22.00 9.77 7.24
N GLY A 482 21.11 10.39 6.46
CA GLY A 482 19.66 10.13 6.44
C GLY A 482 18.82 11.41 6.58
N ILE A 483 17.49 11.29 6.51
CA ILE A 483 16.53 12.38 6.77
C ILE A 483 15.97 12.20 8.18
N GLY A 484 16.30 13.12 9.09
CA GLY A 484 15.71 13.15 10.43
C GLY A 484 14.36 13.85 10.41
N TYR A 485 13.33 13.19 10.93
CA TYR A 485 12.04 13.80 11.22
C TYR A 485 11.44 13.33 12.53
N HIS A 486 10.54 14.15 13.07
CA HIS A 486 9.74 13.78 14.23
C HIS A 486 8.67 12.77 13.80
N SER A 487 8.92 11.50 14.09
CA SER A 487 7.98 10.39 13.85
C SER A 487 7.29 10.01 15.15
N ALA A 488 5.99 9.73 15.09
CA ALA A 488 5.20 9.36 16.24
C ALA A 488 5.64 8.02 16.84
N THR A 489 5.92 7.99 18.14
CA THR A 489 6.23 6.77 18.89
C THR A 489 4.96 6.15 19.46
N LYS A 490 4.87 4.81 19.50
CA LYS A 490 3.85 4.12 20.30
C LYS A 490 4.01 4.59 21.75
N TYR A 491 2.95 5.16 22.32
CA TYR A 491 2.90 5.54 23.73
C TYR A 491 2.78 4.24 24.53
N GLU A 492 3.89 3.77 25.11
CA GLU A 492 3.84 2.82 26.22
C GLU A 492 4.07 3.65 27.49
N PRO A 493 3.06 3.81 28.37
CA PRO A 493 3.32 4.33 29.70
C PRO A 493 4.26 3.34 30.43
N PRO A 494 5.07 3.84 31.39
CA PRO A 494 6.11 3.07 32.06
C PRO A 494 5.62 1.82 32.78
#